data_AF-A0A2V3I2P2-F1
#
_entry.id   AF-A0A2V3I2P2-F1
#
_cell.length_a   1.000
_cell.length_b   1.000
_cell.length_c   1.000
_cell.angle_alpha   90.00
_cell.angle_beta   90.00
_cell.angle_gamma   90.00
#
_symmetry.space_group_name_H-M   'P 1'
#
loop_
_entity.id
_entity.type
_entity.pdbx_description
1 polymer ?
#
loop_
_entity_poly.entity_id
_entity_poly.type
_entity_poly.pdbx_seq_one_letter_code
_entity_poly.pdbx_strand_id
1 'polypeptide(L)'
;MTQGEDAGRYLTVSGDMQFKDISLALRKAHPELKTPTFTLPYPAALVVSIFHKRLSLAWARQHLRRRLYWDATPAERDLGMTWRAPQEALLDSMPVILENDWV
;
A
#
# COMPACT_ATOMS: atom_id res chain seq x y z
N MET A 1 -16.19 -1.65 20.75
CA MET A 1 -16.08 -0.45 19.90
C MET A 1 -17.37 0.36 20.09
N THR A 2 -17.37 1.36 20.95
CA THR A 2 -18.56 2.18 21.32
C THR A 2 -18.20 3.67 21.42
N GLN A 3 -17.06 4.08 20.84
CA GLN A 3 -16.52 5.44 20.97
C GLN A 3 -16.89 6.37 19.80
N GLY A 4 -17.68 5.93 18.83
CA GLY A 4 -18.21 6.79 17.78
C GLY A 4 -19.66 7.18 18.05
N GLU A 5 -20.05 8.42 17.75
CA GLU A 5 -21.46 8.80 17.72
C GLU A 5 -22.23 7.85 16.79
N ASP A 6 -23.33 7.31 17.30
CA ASP A 6 -24.36 6.62 16.50
C ASP A 6 -23.92 5.36 15.71
N ALA A 7 -23.00 4.56 16.27
CA ALA A 7 -22.47 3.36 15.60
C ALA A 7 -21.83 3.66 14.23
N GLY A 8 -21.22 4.84 14.10
CA GLY A 8 -20.51 5.30 12.91
C GLY A 8 -19.55 4.24 12.34
N ARG A 9 -19.69 3.96 11.04
CA ARG A 9 -18.78 3.09 10.30
C ARG A 9 -17.63 3.92 9.76
N TYR A 10 -16.49 3.82 10.41
CA TYR A 10 -15.29 4.54 10.01
C TYR A 10 -14.41 3.69 9.09
N LEU A 11 -13.89 4.31 8.03
CA LEU A 11 -12.81 3.77 7.23
C LEU A 11 -11.49 4.27 7.83
N THR A 12 -10.74 3.35 8.44
CA THR A 12 -9.45 3.63 9.07
C THR A 12 -8.34 3.39 8.07
N VAL A 13 -7.85 4.46 7.44
CA VAL A 13 -6.77 4.39 6.45
C VAL A 13 -5.73 5.46 6.78
N SER A 14 -4.49 5.06 7.07
CA SER A 14 -3.41 5.99 7.42
C SER A 14 -2.70 6.63 6.21
N GLY A 15 -3.13 6.29 5.00
CA GLY A 15 -2.59 6.77 3.74
C GLY A 15 -2.41 5.64 2.72
N ASP A 16 -1.82 5.96 1.57
CA ASP A 16 -1.48 4.99 0.53
C ASP A 16 0.03 4.96 0.24
N MET A 17 0.54 3.78 -0.12
CA MET A 17 1.86 3.64 -0.73
C MET A 17 1.75 2.77 -1.96
N GLN A 18 2.34 3.21 -3.08
CA GLN A 18 2.45 2.33 -4.24
C GLN A 18 3.55 1.29 -3.99
N PHE A 19 3.44 0.13 -4.62
CA PHE A 19 4.48 -0.92 -4.54
C PHE A 19 5.88 -0.40 -4.83
N LYS A 20 6.02 0.54 -5.78
CA LYS A 20 7.30 1.19 -6.07
C LYS A 20 7.87 1.93 -4.85
N ASP A 21 7.01 2.69 -4.17
CA ASP A 21 7.39 3.50 -3.02
C ASP A 21 7.74 2.60 -1.82
N ILE A 22 7.00 1.50 -1.64
CA ILE A 22 7.32 0.42 -0.69
C ILE A 22 8.71 -0.15 -1.00
N SER A 23 8.95 -0.63 -2.24
CA SER A 23 10.23 -1.22 -2.61
C SER A 23 11.40 -0.24 -2.45
N LEU A 24 11.19 1.05 -2.76
CA LEU A 24 12.19 2.10 -2.56
C LEU A 24 12.47 2.35 -1.07
N ALA A 25 11.44 2.45 -0.24
CA ALA A 25 11.58 2.61 1.20
C ALA A 25 12.34 1.42 1.81
N LEU A 26 11.99 0.20 1.40
CA LEU A 26 12.67 -1.03 1.82
C LEU A 26 14.13 -1.04 1.39
N ARG A 27 14.44 -0.72 0.12
CA ARG A 27 15.85 -0.70 -0.33
C ARG A 27 16.69 0.36 0.38
N LYS A 28 16.07 1.47 0.79
CA LYS A 28 16.76 2.53 1.53
C LYS A 28 17.07 2.11 2.97
N ALA A 29 16.14 1.42 3.63
CA ALA A 29 16.31 0.97 5.01
C ALA A 29 17.11 -0.34 5.12
N HIS A 30 16.94 -1.24 4.15
CA HIS A 30 17.51 -2.59 4.09
C HIS A 30 18.11 -2.86 2.70
N PRO A 31 19.29 -2.30 2.37
CA PRO A 31 19.93 -2.49 1.07
C PRO A 31 20.21 -3.96 0.71
N GLU A 32 20.34 -4.82 1.72
CA GLU A 32 20.57 -6.26 1.62
C GLU A 32 19.46 -7.01 0.87
N LEU A 33 18.21 -6.53 0.94
CA LEU A 33 17.04 -7.21 0.36
C LEU A 33 16.95 -7.14 -1.17
N LYS A 34 17.78 -6.30 -1.81
CA LYS A 34 17.83 -6.12 -3.28
C LYS A 34 16.44 -6.01 -3.94
N THR A 35 15.52 -5.28 -3.31
CA THR A 35 14.14 -5.23 -3.77
C THR A 35 14.02 -4.63 -5.19
N PRO A 36 13.14 -5.19 -6.04
CA PRO A 36 12.90 -4.67 -7.37
C PRO A 36 12.13 -3.35 -7.29
N THR A 37 12.70 -2.27 -7.81
CA THR A 37 12.04 -0.94 -7.81
C THR A 37 11.61 -0.48 -9.19
N PHE A 38 11.81 -1.32 -10.21
CA PHE A 38 11.40 -0.99 -11.55
C PHE A 38 9.91 -1.24 -11.68
N THR A 39 9.16 -0.19 -12.04
CA THR A 39 7.75 -0.29 -12.38
C THR A 39 7.61 -0.29 -13.88
N LEU A 40 6.99 -1.33 -14.42
CA LEU A 40 6.73 -1.44 -15.85
C LEU A 40 5.85 -0.25 -16.31
N PRO A 41 6.24 0.48 -17.38
CA PRO A 41 5.42 1.56 -17.92
C PRO A 41 4.02 1.04 -18.29
N TYR A 42 3.00 1.85 -18.02
CA TYR A 42 1.60 1.46 -18.23
C TYR A 42 1.30 0.85 -19.62
N PRO A 43 1.79 1.38 -20.75
CA PRO A 43 1.56 0.76 -22.06
C PRO A 43 2.11 -0.66 -22.16
N ALA A 44 3.32 -0.90 -21.65
CA ALA A 44 3.93 -2.23 -21.63
C ALA A 44 3.15 -3.18 -20.71
N ALA A 45 2.67 -2.69 -19.56
CA ALA A 45 1.83 -3.48 -18.66
C ALA A 45 0.49 -3.89 -19.31
N LEU A 46 -0.12 -3.02 -20.12
CA LEU A 46 -1.31 -3.38 -20.90
C LEU A 46 -1.02 -4.47 -21.92
N VAL A 47 0.08 -4.37 -22.67
CA VAL A 47 0.47 -5.41 -23.64
C VAL A 47 0.67 -6.75 -22.94
N VAL A 48 1.40 -6.77 -21.82
CA VAL A 48 1.60 -7.98 -21.01
C VAL A 48 0.28 -8.56 -20.52
N SER A 49 -0.67 -7.71 -20.09
CA SER A 49 -1.98 -8.16 -19.62
C SER A 49 -2.86 -8.84 -20.68
N ILE A 50 -2.53 -8.70 -21.97
CA ILE A 50 -3.24 -9.44 -23.03
C ILE A 50 -2.82 -10.92 -23.03
N PHE A 51 -1.56 -11.20 -22.69
CA PHE A 51 -0.98 -12.55 -22.76
C PHE A 51 -0.92 -13.26 -21.40
N HIS A 52 -1.23 -12.56 -20.31
CA HIS A 52 -1.08 -13.09 -18.95
C HIS A 52 -2.36 -13.79 -18.45
N LYS A 53 -2.25 -15.08 -18.09
CA LYS A 53 -3.41 -15.92 -17.71
C LYS A 53 -4.22 -15.42 -16.51
N ARG A 54 -3.62 -14.64 -15.61
CA ARG A 54 -4.26 -14.14 -14.37
C ARG A 54 -4.55 -12.64 -14.36
N LEU A 55 -4.06 -11.90 -15.34
CA LEU A 55 -4.23 -10.44 -15.41
C LEU A 55 -5.03 -10.14 -16.66
N SER A 56 -6.31 -9.80 -16.51
CA SER A 56 -7.12 -9.40 -17.66
C SER A 56 -6.84 -7.94 -18.04
N LEU A 57 -7.02 -7.61 -19.32
CA LEU A 57 -6.89 -6.23 -19.79
C LEU A 57 -7.87 -5.28 -19.08
N ALA A 58 -9.07 -5.75 -18.76
CA ALA A 58 -10.07 -4.99 -18.01
C ALA A 58 -9.56 -4.67 -16.59
N TRP A 59 -9.00 -5.67 -15.90
CA TRP A 59 -8.41 -5.47 -14.58
C TRP A 59 -7.23 -4.49 -14.64
N ALA A 60 -6.36 -4.62 -15.64
CA ALA A 60 -5.18 -3.77 -15.80
C ALA A 60 -5.55 -2.29 -16.00
N ARG A 61 -6.54 -2.00 -16.86
CA ARG A 61 -7.06 -0.64 -17.04
C ARG A 61 -7.69 -0.07 -15.77
N GLN A 62 -8.39 -0.91 -15.01
CA GLN A 62 -9.08 -0.48 -13.81
C GLN A 62 -8.13 -0.22 -12.64
N HIS A 63 -7.05 -1.00 -12.48
CA HIS A 63 -6.26 -0.98 -11.24
C HIS A 63 -4.86 -0.35 -11.38
N LEU A 64 -4.20 -0.43 -12.54
CA LEU A 64 -2.76 -0.05 -12.64
C LEU A 64 -2.47 1.46 -12.50
N ARG A 65 -3.43 2.35 -12.75
CA ARG A 65 -3.24 3.82 -12.65
C ARG A 65 -3.99 4.46 -11.48
N ARG A 66 -4.77 3.68 -10.72
CA ARG A 66 -5.58 4.26 -9.66
C ARG A 66 -4.76 4.37 -8.39
N ARG A 67 -4.67 5.59 -7.87
CA ARG A 67 -4.36 5.83 -6.47
C ARG A 67 -5.68 5.91 -5.73
N LEU A 68 -5.72 5.29 -4.57
CA LEU A 68 -6.92 5.18 -3.78
C LEU A 68 -6.75 6.13 -2.60
N TYR A 69 -7.39 7.28 -2.73
CA TYR A 69 -7.38 8.32 -1.71
C TYR A 69 -8.68 8.19 -0.94
N TRP A 70 -8.56 7.80 0.33
CA TRP A 70 -9.67 7.86 1.27
C TRP A 70 -9.36 8.92 2.31
N ASP A 71 -10.37 9.71 2.62
CA ASP A 71 -10.32 10.68 3.70
C ASP A 71 -10.60 9.95 5.02
N ALA A 72 -9.58 9.91 5.88
CA ALA A 72 -9.66 9.32 7.22
C ALA A 72 -9.78 10.37 8.34
N THR A 73 -9.91 11.66 8.00
CA THR A 73 -10.10 12.76 8.96
C THR A 73 -11.30 12.55 9.89
N PRO A 74 -12.45 11.98 9.45
CA PRO A 74 -13.56 11.69 10.37
C PRO A 74 -13.14 10.76 11.51
N ALA A 75 -12.30 9.75 11.23
CA ALA A 75 -11.86 8.80 12.24
C ALA A 75 -10.87 9.45 13.22
N GLU A 76 -9.93 10.28 12.75
CA GLU A 76 -8.98 10.99 13.63
C GLU A 76 -9.70 11.93 14.59
N ARG A 77 -10.65 12.70 14.07
CA ARG A 77 -11.40 13.68 14.85
C ARG A 77 -12.30 13.01 15.89
N ASP A 78 -13.08 12.02 15.47
CA ASP A 78 -14.11 11.44 16.32
C ASP A 78 -13.51 10.46 17.36
N LEU A 79 -12.37 9.82 17.06
CA LEU A 79 -11.69 8.88 17.96
C LEU A 79 -10.48 9.50 18.70
N GLY A 80 -10.14 10.77 18.43
CA GLY A 80 -9.04 11.47 19.09
C GLY A 80 -7.66 10.84 18.85
N MET A 81 -7.47 10.23 17.68
CA MET A 81 -6.25 9.50 17.31
C MET A 81 -5.49 10.21 16.19
N THR A 82 -4.21 9.88 16.04
CA THR A 82 -3.37 10.36 14.95
C THR A 82 -2.87 9.19 14.12
N TRP A 83 -2.91 9.30 12.79
CA TRP A 83 -2.36 8.26 11.93
C TRP A 83 -0.83 8.29 11.91
N ARG A 84 -0.23 7.11 12.03
CA ARG A 84 1.19 6.93 11.75
C ARG A 84 1.42 6.87 10.25
N ALA A 85 2.51 7.47 9.77
CA ALA A 85 2.85 7.45 8.36
C ALA A 85 3.00 5.99 7.85
N PRO A 86 2.42 5.63 6.69
CA PRO A 86 2.49 4.27 6.15
C PRO A 86 3.92 3.73 6.00
N GLN A 87 4.87 4.61 5.68
CA GLN A 87 6.29 4.24 5.57
C GLN A 87 6.87 3.79 6.91
N GLU A 88 6.52 4.46 8.01
CA GLU A 88 7.00 4.06 9.34
C GLU A 88 6.41 2.73 9.76
N ALA A 89 5.10 2.54 9.55
CA ALA A 89 4.43 1.28 9.86
C ALA A 89 5.03 0.10 9.06
N LEU A 90 5.38 0.33 7.79
CA LEU A 90 6.08 -0.64 6.95
C LEU A 90 7.45 -1.01 7.54
N LEU A 91 8.28 -0.01 7.86
CA LEU A 91 9.64 -0.23 8.36
C LEU A 91 9.65 -0.89 9.75
N ASP A 92 8.73 -0.52 10.62
CA ASP A 92 8.57 -1.15 11.93
C ASP A 92 8.18 -2.63 11.84
N SER A 93 7.53 -3.04 10.75
CA SER A 93 7.15 -4.44 10.52
C SER A 93 8.29 -5.29 9.97
N MET A 94 9.37 -4.68 9.46
CA MET A 94 10.46 -5.40 8.80
C MET A 94 11.29 -6.32 9.70
N PRO A 95 11.65 -5.97 10.95
CA PRO A 95 12.46 -6.83 11.80
C PRO A 95 11.87 -8.24 11.93
N VAL A 96 10.56 -8.34 12.15
CA VAL A 96 9.85 -9.62 12.26
C VAL A 96 9.90 -10.42 10.95
N ILE A 97 9.75 -9.75 9.81
CA ILE A 97 9.80 -10.40 8.48
C ILE A 97 11.20 -10.96 8.20
N LEU A 98 12.24 -10.22 8.57
CA LEU A 98 13.64 -10.62 8.37
C LEU A 98 14.05 -11.76 9.32
N GLU A 99 13.64 -11.70 10.59
CA GLU A 99 13.91 -12.75 11.57
C GLU A 99 13.29 -14.10 11.18
N ASN A 100 12.15 -14.08 10.48
CA ASN A 100 11.44 -15.28 10.06
C ASN A 100 11.72 -15.72 8.60
N ASP A 101 12.62 -15.04 7.89
CA ASP A 101 12.99 -15.32 6.49
C ASP A 101 11.77 -15.38 5.54
N TRP A 102 10.84 -14.43 5.68
CA TRP A 102 9.63 -14.34 4.85
C TRP A 102 9.78 -13.47 3.59
N VAL A 103 11.02 -13.18 3.21
CA VAL A 103 11.39 -12.26 2.11
C VAL A 103 11.28 -12.94 0.74
#